data_AF-M1EKZ9-F1
#
_entry.id   AF-M1EKZ9-F1
#
_cell.length_a   1.000
_cell.length_b   1.000
_cell.length_c   1.000
_cell.angle_alpha   90.00
_cell.angle_beta   90.00
_cell.angle_gamma   90.00
#
_symmetry.space_group_name_H-M   'P 1'
#
loop_
_entity.id
_entity.type
_entity.pdbx_description
1 polymer ?
#
loop_
_entity_poly.entity_id
_entity_poly.type
_entity_poly.pdbx_seq_one_letter_code
_entity_poly.pdbx_strand_id
1 'polypeptide(L)'
;WNNIKKWQAIYKQFDVDRSGTICSSELPGAFEAAGFHLNEHLYNMIIRRYSDEGGNMDFDNFISCLVRLDAMFRAFKSLDK
;
A
#
# COMPACT_ATOMS: atom_id res chain seq x y z
N TRP A 1 10.75 7.63 -9.11
CA TRP A 1 10.81 6.60 -10.16
C TRP A 1 11.26 5.23 -9.66
N ASN A 2 12.39 5.08 -8.94
CA ASN A 2 12.82 3.76 -8.44
C ASN A 2 11.82 3.09 -7.48
N ASN A 3 11.20 3.87 -6.59
CA ASN A 3 10.19 3.34 -5.65
C ASN A 3 8.95 2.80 -6.37
N ILE A 4 8.47 3.48 -7.41
CA ILE A 4 7.30 3.04 -8.18
C ILE A 4 7.56 1.70 -8.85
N LYS A 5 8.74 1.50 -9.46
CA LYS A 5 9.11 0.20 -10.03
C LYS A 5 9.18 -0.91 -8.98
N LYS A 6 9.72 -0.60 -7.79
CA LYS A 6 9.76 -1.54 -6.65
C LYS A 6 8.34 -1.93 -6.23
N TRP A 7 7.47 -0.94 -6.02
CA TRP A 7 6.08 -1.18 -5.60
C TRP A 7 5.28 -1.91 -6.68
N GLN A 8 5.54 -1.66 -7.96
CA GLN A 8 4.95 -2.43 -9.05
C GLN A 8 5.39 -3.89 -9.07
N ALA A 9 6.67 -4.17 -8.78
CA ALA A 9 7.15 -5.55 -8.67
C ALA A 9 6.49 -6.27 -7.48
N ILE A 10 6.35 -5.59 -6.34
CA ILE A 10 5.63 -6.10 -5.16
C ILE A 10 4.18 -6.36 -5.51
N TYR A 11 3.50 -5.41 -6.14
CA TYR A 11 2.09 -5.58 -6.52
C TYR A 11 1.87 -6.87 -7.31
N LYS A 12 2.70 -7.11 -8.34
CA LYS A 12 2.64 -8.33 -9.15
C LYS A 12 3.00 -9.61 -8.41
N GLN A 13 3.75 -9.50 -7.31
CA GLN A 13 4.10 -10.66 -6.48
C GLN A 13 2.94 -11.05 -5.57
N PHE A 14 2.13 -10.08 -5.14
CA PHE A 14 1.01 -10.28 -4.22
C PHE A 14 -0.35 -10.47 -4.94
N ASP A 15 -0.50 -9.99 -6.17
CA ASP A 15 -1.61 -10.34 -7.08
C ASP A 15 -1.41 -11.77 -7.64
N VAL A 16 -1.49 -12.78 -6.76
CA VAL A 16 -1.17 -14.18 -7.08
C VAL A 16 -2.18 -14.78 -8.06
N ASP A 17 -3.45 -14.41 -7.91
CA ASP A 17 -4.54 -14.87 -8.76
C ASP A 17 -4.64 -14.10 -10.09
N ARG A 18 -3.85 -13.03 -10.24
CA ARG A 18 -3.88 -12.13 -11.39
C ARG A 18 -5.26 -11.52 -11.61
N SER A 19 -6.00 -11.31 -10.52
CA SER A 19 -7.26 -10.56 -10.53
C SER A 19 -7.04 -9.10 -10.94
N GLY A 20 -5.81 -8.60 -10.83
CA GLY A 20 -5.50 -7.18 -11.01
C GLY A 20 -5.92 -6.36 -9.79
N THR A 21 -6.07 -7.02 -8.63
CA THR A 21 -6.37 -6.41 -7.35
C THR A 21 -5.60 -7.10 -6.22
N ILE A 22 -5.33 -6.40 -5.13
CA ILE A 22 -4.83 -6.98 -3.88
C ILE A 22 -5.98 -6.97 -2.88
N CYS A 23 -6.32 -8.15 -2.35
CA CYS A 23 -7.39 -8.24 -1.36
C CYS A 23 -6.92 -7.80 0.04
N SER A 24 -7.89 -7.52 0.93
CA SER A 24 -7.61 -7.08 2.30
C SER A 24 -6.69 -8.02 3.10
N SER A 25 -6.69 -9.33 2.82
CA SER A 25 -5.79 -10.29 3.47
C SER A 25 -4.36 -10.28 2.93
N GLU A 26 -4.14 -9.86 1.68
CA GLU A 26 -2.81 -9.78 1.05
C GLU A 26 -2.15 -8.42 1.29
N LEU A 27 -2.97 -7.40 1.55
CA LEU A 27 -2.55 -6.02 1.76
C LEU A 27 -1.44 -5.87 2.82
N PRO A 28 -1.53 -6.49 4.02
CA PRO A 28 -0.48 -6.34 5.03
C PRO A 28 0.88 -6.84 4.54
N GLY A 29 0.91 -8.00 3.88
CA GLY A 29 2.15 -8.56 3.33
C GLY A 29 2.75 -7.68 2.23
N ALA A 30 1.91 -7.12 1.36
CA ALA A 30 2.35 -6.21 0.31
C ALA A 30 2.97 -4.91 0.87
N PHE A 31 2.38 -4.36 1.94
CA PHE A 31 2.87 -3.15 2.60
C PHE A 31 4.18 -3.40 3.37
N GLU A 32 4.30 -4.55 4.03
CA GLU A 32 5.55 -4.96 4.67
C GLU A 32 6.68 -5.12 3.66
N ALA A 33 6.43 -5.78 2.52
CA ALA A 33 7.41 -5.89 1.42
C ALA A 33 7.80 -4.52 0.83
N ALA A 34 6.86 -3.56 0.83
CA ALA A 34 7.13 -2.18 0.43
C ALA A 34 8.01 -1.43 1.45
N GLY A 35 8.05 -1.88 2.71
CA GLY A 35 8.84 -1.34 3.81
C GLY A 35 8.01 -0.54 4.82
N PHE A 36 6.68 -0.71 4.84
CA PHE A 36 5.78 -0.02 5.76
C PHE A 36 5.24 -1.00 6.80
N HIS A 37 5.53 -0.75 8.06
CA HIS A 37 4.90 -1.45 9.19
C HIS A 37 3.85 -0.54 9.81
N LEU A 38 2.58 -0.88 9.56
CA LEU A 38 1.44 -0.13 10.04
C LEU A 38 0.70 -0.96 11.10
N ASN A 39 0.01 -0.28 12.01
CA ASN A 39 -0.89 -0.95 12.94
C ASN A 39 -2.22 -1.29 12.25
N GLU A 40 -2.99 -2.19 12.86
CA GLU A 40 -4.28 -2.65 12.34
C GLU A 40 -5.27 -1.49 12.09
N HIS A 41 -5.25 -0.47 12.94
CA HIS A 41 -6.13 0.69 12.80
C HIS A 41 -5.83 1.49 11.52
N LEU A 42 -4.56 1.68 11.17
CA LEU A 42 -4.14 2.32 9.93
C LEU A 42 -4.48 1.47 8.71
N TYR A 43 -4.30 0.14 8.79
CA TYR A 43 -4.72 -0.76 7.71
C TYR A 43 -6.22 -0.65 7.45
N ASN A 44 -7.05 -0.66 8.50
CA ASN A 44 -8.50 -0.49 8.36
C ASN A 44 -8.88 0.84 7.71
N MET A 45 -8.17 1.93 8.03
CA MET A 45 -8.38 3.23 7.36
C MET A 45 -7.97 3.20 5.88
N ILE A 46 -6.85 2.54 5.56
CA ILE A 46 -6.36 2.42 4.18
C ILE A 46 -7.34 1.62 3.34
N ILE A 47 -7.79 0.45 3.83
CA ILE A 47 -8.76 -0.39 3.14
C ILE A 47 -10.04 0.41 2.87
N ARG A 48 -10.60 1.08 3.89
CA ARG A 48 -11.82 1.89 3.71
C ARG A 48 -11.67 3.05 2.73
N ARG A 49 -10.47 3.57 2.53
CA ARG A 49 -10.23 4.76 1.69
C ARG A 49 -9.81 4.41 0.27
N TYR A 50 -9.10 3.31 0.08
CA TYR A 50 -8.42 2.97 -1.18
C TYR A 50 -8.86 1.63 -1.77
N SER A 51 -9.66 0.83 -1.04
CA SER A 51 -10.25 -0.40 -1.57
C SER A 51 -11.71 -0.19 -1.96
N ASP A 52 -12.23 -1.11 -2.77
CA ASP A 52 -13.64 -1.21 -3.11
C ASP A 52 -14.49 -1.77 -1.94
N GLU A 53 -15.80 -1.94 -2.16
CA GLU A 53 -16.73 -2.51 -1.17
C GLU A 53 -16.36 -3.95 -0.75
N GLY A 54 -15.62 -4.68 -1.59
CA GLY A 54 -15.10 -6.02 -1.31
C GLY A 54 -13.75 -6.03 -0.58
N GLY A 55 -13.16 -4.86 -0.33
CA GLY A 55 -11.84 -4.73 0.29
C GLY A 55 -10.68 -5.03 -0.68
N ASN A 56 -10.93 -5.00 -1.99
CA ASN A 56 -9.92 -5.18 -3.02
C ASN A 56 -9.35 -3.84 -3.48
N MET A 57 -8.04 -3.77 -3.63
CA MET A 57 -7.30 -2.58 -4.02
C MET A 57 -6.66 -2.75 -5.38
N ASP A 58 -7.05 -1.93 -6.35
CA ASP A 58 -6.41 -1.90 -7.67
C ASP A 58 -4.99 -1.30 -7.62
N PHE A 59 -4.28 -1.40 -8.74
CA PHE A 59 -2.91 -0.92 -8.86
C PHE A 59 -2.77 0.59 -8.63
N ASP A 60 -3.70 1.38 -9.16
CA ASP A 60 -3.63 2.84 -9.10
C ASP A 60 -3.85 3.35 -7.67
N ASN A 61 -4.79 2.74 -6.95
CA ASN A 61 -5.04 3.01 -5.53
C ASN A 61 -3.87 2.54 -4.66
N PHE A 62 -3.28 1.38 -4.96
CA PHE A 62 -2.10 0.88 -4.25
C PHE A 62 -0.90 1.84 -4.37
N ILE A 63 -0.56 2.26 -5.60
CA ILE A 63 0.53 3.23 -5.81
C ILE A 63 0.20 4.57 -5.16
N SER A 64 -1.02 5.08 -5.33
CA SER A 64 -1.44 6.36 -4.74
C SER A 64 -1.35 6.36 -3.21
N CYS A 65 -1.72 5.24 -2.58
CA CYS A 65 -1.62 5.06 -1.14
C CYS A 65 -0.16 5.08 -0.67
N LEU A 66 0.71 4.28 -1.31
CA LEU A 66 2.14 4.22 -0.94
C LEU A 66 2.88 5.54 -1.15
N VAL A 67 2.57 6.27 -2.23
CA VAL A 67 3.13 7.61 -2.46
C VAL A 67 2.73 8.57 -1.34
N ARG A 68 1.45 8.57 -0.94
CA ARG A 68 0.97 9.44 0.14
C ARG A 68 1.59 9.07 1.48
N LEU A 69 1.69 7.77 1.79
CA LEU A 69 2.35 7.29 3.00
C LEU A 69 3.82 7.70 3.04
N ASP A 70 4.60 7.43 1.98
CA ASP A 70 6.02 7.83 1.89
C ASP A 70 6.19 9.33 2.11
N ALA A 71 5.32 10.16 1.51
CA ALA A 71 5.34 11.61 1.72
C ALA A 71 5.04 12.01 3.17
N MET A 72 4.02 11.42 3.81
CA MET A 72 3.67 11.69 5.20
C MET A 72 4.79 11.27 6.17
N PHE A 73 5.39 10.09 5.97
CA PHE A 73 6.52 9.62 6.78
C PHE A 73 7.75 10.55 6.64
N ARG A 74 8.07 10.98 5.42
CA ARG A 74 9.17 11.95 5.19
C ARG A 74 8.90 13.29 5.84
N ALA A 75 7.68 13.82 5.68
CA ALA A 75 7.30 15.10 6.28
C ALA A 75 7.37 15.05 7.81
N PHE A 76 6.80 14.01 8.41
CA PHE A 76 6.85 13.82 9.86
C PHE A 76 8.29 13.70 10.36
N LYS A 77 9.12 12.87 9.71
CA LYS A 77 10.55 12.71 10.05
C LYS A 77 11.36 14.00 9.88
N SER A 78 10.94 14.92 9.01
CA SER A 78 11.57 16.23 8.84
C SER A 78 11.15 17.25 9.90
N LEU A 79 9.94 17.11 10.45
CA LEU A 79 9.39 17.97 11.51
C LEU A 79 9.83 17.51 12.90
N ASP A 80 10.14 16.23 13.08
CA ASP A 80 10.66 15.62 14.31
C ASP A 80 12.19 15.82 14.45
N LYS A 81 12.73 16.87 13.83
CA LYS A 81 14.12 17.33 13.90
C LYS A 81 14.17 18.73 14.48
#